data_AF-A0A0E0KLS6-F1
#
_entry.id   AF-A0A0E0KLS6-F1
#
_cell.length_a   1.000
_cell.length_b   1.000
_cell.length_c   1.000
_cell.angle_alpha   90.00
_cell.angle_beta   90.00
_cell.angle_gamma   90.00
#
_symmetry.space_group_name_H-M   'P 1'
#
loop_
_entity.id
_entity.type
_entity.pdbx_description
1 polymer ?
#
loop_
_entity_poly.entity_id
_entity_poly.type
_entity_poly.pdbx_seq_one_letter_code
_entity_poly.pdbx_strand_id
1 'polypeptide(L)'
;MASEAWLSRLPSLSHPPRSFFSATTGTSRLPRRASCALPTSTRGRRLRLGATDQQQASNEQEQGEVVDSNVLQYCSIDGEGKKTNKRSLGEMEQEFLQALQAFYYDQKAIMSNEEFDNLKEELMWEGSSVVMLSPDEQRLLEASMAYAAGNPIMSDAEFDDLKLRLKKDGSDIVTEGPRCSLRSRKVYSDLSVDYLKMFLLNVPATTLALGLFFFIDELTGFEINIFQLPEPFGFIFTWFAALPLILFIAQSITNAIVKDFLILKGPCPNCGAENLSFFGTILSVSSGGEINKVKCANCSTEMVYDSKSRLITLPEPSQ
;
A
#
# COMPACT_ATOMS: atom_id res chain seq x y z
N MET A 1 9.62 -47.91 13.77
CA MET A 1 8.24 -48.46 13.64
C MET A 1 7.30 -47.26 13.64
N ALA A 2 6.56 -46.89 12.60
CA ALA A 2 6.38 -47.33 11.22
C ALA A 2 5.67 -46.14 10.51
N SER A 3 6.14 -45.71 9.32
CA SER A 3 5.44 -45.81 8.01
C SER A 3 4.25 -44.84 7.83
N GLU A 4 4.34 -43.79 7.01
CA GLU A 4 4.16 -43.73 5.53
C GLU A 4 2.69 -43.62 5.03
N ALA A 5 2.53 -43.05 3.82
CA ALA A 5 1.32 -42.73 3.05
C ALA A 5 0.66 -41.39 3.42
N TRP A 6 0.50 -40.40 2.55
CA TRP A 6 -0.14 -40.50 1.23
C TRP A 6 0.46 -39.52 0.19
N LEU A 7 1.11 -40.08 -0.83
CA LEU A 7 1.19 -39.50 -2.17
C LEU A 7 -0.01 -40.01 -2.99
N SER A 8 -0.32 -39.28 -4.07
CA SER A 8 -1.18 -39.63 -5.22
C SER A 8 -2.67 -39.26 -5.17
N ARG A 9 -3.02 -38.21 -5.92
CA ARG A 9 -4.17 -38.21 -6.84
C ARG A 9 -4.10 -37.01 -7.82
N LEU A 10 -3.40 -37.23 -8.94
CA LEU A 10 -3.70 -36.58 -10.22
C LEU A 10 -4.90 -37.30 -10.84
N PRO A 11 -5.76 -36.59 -11.59
CA PRO A 11 -6.42 -37.19 -12.73
C PRO A 11 -6.00 -36.54 -14.05
N SER A 12 -5.77 -37.45 -14.98
CA SER A 12 -5.53 -37.36 -16.41
C SER A 12 -6.56 -36.55 -17.22
N LEU A 13 -6.03 -35.80 -18.19
CA LEU A 13 -6.43 -35.76 -19.61
C LEU A 13 -7.80 -36.35 -19.98
N SER A 14 -8.68 -35.49 -20.51
CA SER A 14 -9.73 -35.90 -21.45
C SER A 14 -9.84 -34.89 -22.60
N HIS A 15 -10.12 -35.44 -23.78
CA HIS A 15 -10.04 -34.87 -25.12
C HIS A 15 -11.01 -33.70 -25.44
N PRO A 16 -10.74 -32.91 -26.50
CA PRO A 16 -11.67 -31.91 -27.03
C PRO A 16 -12.69 -32.54 -27.99
N PRO A 17 -13.92 -32.00 -28.12
CA PRO A 17 -14.78 -32.31 -29.24
C PRO A 17 -14.52 -31.37 -30.43
N ARG A 18 -14.53 -32.00 -31.61
CA ARG A 18 -14.45 -31.43 -32.95
C ARG A 18 -15.73 -30.67 -33.34
N SER A 19 -15.50 -29.57 -34.05
CA SER A 19 -16.24 -29.00 -35.20
C SER A 19 -17.72 -29.38 -35.41
N PHE A 20 -18.56 -28.34 -35.49
CA PHE A 20 -19.70 -28.31 -36.40
C PHE A 20 -19.64 -27.08 -37.30
N PHE A 21 -19.76 -27.35 -38.59
CA PHE A 21 -19.96 -26.41 -39.68
C PHE A 21 -21.27 -25.63 -39.51
N SER A 22 -21.26 -24.35 -39.87
CA SER A 22 -22.34 -23.77 -40.67
C SER A 22 -21.84 -22.57 -41.45
N ALA A 23 -21.80 -22.76 -42.76
CA ALA A 23 -21.67 -21.70 -43.74
C ALA A 23 -22.96 -20.88 -43.76
N THR A 24 -22.84 -19.55 -43.73
CA THR A 24 -23.83 -18.69 -44.38
C THR A 24 -23.12 -17.58 -45.15
N THR A 25 -23.54 -17.51 -46.40
CA THR A 25 -23.10 -16.68 -47.50
C THR A 25 -23.54 -15.24 -47.28
N GLY A 26 -22.63 -14.28 -47.46
CA GLY A 26 -22.94 -12.84 -47.36
C GLY A 26 -22.00 -12.02 -48.24
N THR A 27 -22.34 -11.92 -49.52
CA THR A 27 -21.68 -11.09 -50.52
C THR A 27 -21.98 -9.61 -50.31
N SER A 28 -20.96 -8.75 -50.20
CA SER A 28 -21.03 -7.37 -50.70
C SER A 28 -19.67 -6.63 -50.75
N ARG A 29 -19.16 -6.47 -51.98
CA ARG A 29 -18.61 -5.27 -52.62
C ARG A 29 -17.59 -4.38 -51.87
N LEU A 30 -16.37 -4.43 -52.39
CA LEU A 30 -15.29 -3.41 -52.32
C LEU A 30 -15.75 -2.01 -52.77
N PRO A 31 -15.00 -0.96 -52.38
CA PRO A 31 -14.17 -0.33 -53.42
C PRO A 31 -12.71 -0.01 -53.02
N ARG A 32 -11.90 -0.27 -54.04
CA ARG A 32 -10.54 0.12 -54.47
C ARG A 32 -10.13 1.60 -54.28
N ARG A 33 -8.93 1.84 -53.72
CA ARG A 33 -7.88 2.86 -54.07
C ARG A 33 -6.83 2.89 -52.93
N ALA A 34 -5.55 3.16 -53.08
CA ALA A 34 -4.63 3.32 -54.20
C ALA A 34 -3.19 3.14 -53.65
N SER A 35 -2.29 2.60 -54.47
CA SER A 35 -0.87 2.42 -54.19
C SER A 35 -0.10 3.75 -54.19
N CYS A 36 0.91 3.89 -53.33
CA CYS A 36 2.06 4.78 -53.55
C CYS A 36 3.33 4.14 -52.98
N ALA A 37 4.42 4.31 -53.73
CA ALA A 37 5.66 3.55 -53.66
C ALA A 37 6.69 4.09 -52.64
N LEU A 38 7.67 3.21 -52.38
CA LEU A 38 8.96 3.38 -51.68
C LEU A 38 9.73 4.67 -52.03
N PRO A 39 10.69 5.06 -51.17
CA PRO A 39 12.07 4.79 -51.58
C PRO A 39 12.93 4.09 -50.52
N THR A 40 13.80 3.24 -51.05
CA THR A 40 14.97 2.58 -50.46
C THR A 40 15.99 3.55 -49.87
N SER A 41 16.56 3.21 -48.71
CA SER A 41 17.96 3.57 -48.39
C SER A 41 18.62 2.42 -47.63
N THR A 42 19.62 1.85 -48.30
CA THR A 42 20.50 0.77 -47.85
C THR A 42 21.59 1.30 -46.95
N ARG A 43 21.75 0.73 -45.75
CA ARG A 43 23.06 0.63 -45.09
C ARG A 43 23.09 -0.62 -44.21
N GLY A 44 23.59 -1.70 -44.80
CA GLY A 44 23.87 -2.94 -44.09
C GLY A 44 25.11 -2.80 -43.22
N ARG A 45 25.01 -3.25 -41.98
CA ARG A 45 26.15 -3.65 -41.16
C ARG A 45 25.94 -5.10 -40.75
N ARG A 46 26.60 -6.01 -41.46
CA ARG A 46 26.71 -7.42 -41.10
C ARG A 46 27.65 -7.52 -39.90
N LEU A 47 27.18 -8.03 -38.77
CA LEU A 47 28.03 -8.61 -37.74
C LEU A 47 27.60 -10.06 -37.56
N ARG A 48 28.61 -10.93 -37.71
CA ARG A 48 28.50 -12.38 -37.85
C ARG A 48 28.10 -13.00 -36.51
N LEU A 49 27.00 -13.75 -36.49
CA LEU A 49 26.79 -14.80 -35.50
C LEU A 49 27.72 -15.97 -35.86
N GLY A 50 28.68 -16.27 -35.01
CA GLY A 50 29.40 -17.54 -35.00
C GLY A 50 28.65 -18.50 -34.08
N ALA A 51 28.05 -19.53 -34.67
CA ALA A 51 27.59 -20.70 -33.95
C ALA A 51 28.74 -21.71 -33.85
N THR A 52 28.95 -22.27 -32.66
CA THR A 52 29.73 -23.49 -32.47
C THR A 52 28.95 -24.39 -31.53
N ASP A 53 28.45 -25.50 -32.08
CA ASP A 53 28.09 -26.71 -31.35
C ASP A 53 29.37 -27.49 -31.02
N GLN A 54 29.52 -27.95 -29.78
CA GLN A 54 29.95 -29.32 -29.44
C GLN A 54 29.91 -29.60 -27.93
N GLN A 55 29.70 -30.89 -27.66
CA GLN A 55 29.29 -31.53 -26.42
C GLN A 55 30.39 -31.68 -25.35
N GLN A 56 29.90 -31.75 -24.10
CA GLN A 56 30.29 -32.62 -22.98
C GLN A 56 31.77 -32.77 -22.52
N ALA A 57 31.89 -32.50 -21.22
CA ALA A 57 32.65 -33.22 -20.20
C ALA A 57 34.16 -32.98 -20.11
N SER A 58 34.55 -32.22 -19.08
CA SER A 58 35.56 -32.65 -18.12
C SER A 58 35.31 -32.04 -16.76
N ASN A 59 35.21 -32.94 -15.79
CA ASN A 59 35.22 -32.70 -14.36
C ASN A 59 36.64 -32.28 -13.98
N GLU A 60 36.83 -31.08 -13.43
CA GLU A 60 38.04 -30.73 -12.70
C GLU A 60 37.64 -29.96 -11.45
N GLN A 61 37.75 -30.67 -10.33
CA GLN A 61 37.80 -30.08 -9.00
C GLN A 61 39.11 -29.30 -8.90
N GLU A 62 39.01 -27.98 -8.85
CA GLU A 62 40.00 -27.17 -8.13
C GLU A 62 39.30 -26.58 -6.90
N GLN A 63 39.75 -27.05 -5.74
CA GLN A 63 39.36 -26.55 -4.45
C GLN A 63 39.94 -25.14 -4.29
N GLY A 64 39.06 -24.16 -4.12
CA GLY A 64 39.41 -22.78 -3.81
C GLY A 64 38.19 -22.05 -3.26
N GLU A 65 38.01 -22.18 -1.94
CA GLU A 65 37.10 -21.40 -1.10
C GLU A 65 35.59 -21.57 -1.37
N VAL A 66 34.97 -22.35 -0.50
CA VAL A 66 33.51 -22.40 -0.33
C VAL A 66 33.07 -21.04 0.23
N VAL A 67 32.76 -20.09 -0.65
CA VAL A 67 32.00 -18.90 -0.27
C VAL A 67 30.58 -19.40 -0.01
N ASP A 68 30.29 -19.64 1.26
CA ASP A 68 28.93 -19.90 1.73
C ASP A 68 28.08 -18.70 1.33
N SER A 69 27.33 -18.84 0.24
CA SER A 69 26.43 -17.81 -0.30
C SER A 69 25.18 -17.65 0.58
N ASN A 70 25.18 -18.31 1.75
CA ASN A 70 24.06 -18.55 2.63
C ASN A 70 24.23 -17.86 3.99
N VAL A 71 25.00 -16.78 4.05
CA VAL A 71 25.04 -15.90 5.22
C VAL A 71 24.36 -14.58 4.87
N LEU A 72 23.37 -14.23 5.70
CA LEU A 72 22.69 -12.94 5.75
C LEU A 72 23.62 -11.76 5.42
N GLN A 73 23.08 -10.70 4.82
CA GLN A 73 23.70 -9.44 4.36
C GLN A 73 24.71 -8.75 5.31
N TYR A 74 24.90 -9.27 6.52
CA TYR A 74 25.96 -8.89 7.46
C TYR A 74 27.30 -9.64 7.28
N CYS A 75 27.39 -10.70 6.48
CA CYS A 75 28.67 -11.41 6.26
C CYS A 75 28.93 -11.95 4.84
N SER A 76 28.55 -11.27 3.75
CA SER A 76 29.19 -11.57 2.45
C SER A 76 30.54 -10.85 2.36
N ILE A 77 31.60 -11.64 2.54
CA ILE A 77 32.98 -11.22 2.34
C ILE A 77 33.33 -11.62 0.90
N ASP A 78 33.73 -10.67 0.06
CA ASP A 78 34.30 -10.97 -1.26
C ASP A 78 35.56 -11.82 -1.06
N GLY A 79 35.95 -12.66 -2.03
CA GLY A 79 37.20 -13.45 -1.98
C GLY A 79 38.50 -12.63 -1.80
N GLU A 80 38.39 -11.30 -1.77
CA GLU A 80 39.45 -10.35 -1.44
C GLU A 80 39.39 -9.83 0.03
N GLY A 81 38.57 -10.42 0.90
CA GLY A 81 38.45 -10.04 2.30
C GLY A 81 37.73 -8.70 2.53
N LYS A 82 37.06 -8.16 1.50
CA LYS A 82 36.34 -6.89 1.55
C LYS A 82 34.85 -7.16 1.79
N LYS A 83 34.21 -6.34 2.62
CA LYS A 83 32.75 -6.36 2.77
C LYS A 83 32.15 -6.01 1.42
N THR A 84 31.33 -6.89 0.87
CA THR A 84 30.47 -6.58 -0.28
C THR A 84 29.70 -5.29 0.03
N ASN A 85 29.44 -4.48 -1.00
CA ASN A 85 28.60 -3.31 -0.84
C ASN A 85 27.21 -3.78 -0.39
N LYS A 86 26.67 -3.16 0.66
CA LYS A 86 25.28 -3.36 1.09
C LYS A 86 24.38 -3.18 -0.13
N ARG A 87 23.66 -4.23 -0.55
CA ARG A 87 22.58 -4.10 -1.54
C ARG A 87 21.61 -3.04 -1.03
N SER A 88 21.24 -2.11 -1.90
CA SER A 88 20.26 -1.10 -1.54
C SER A 88 18.87 -1.75 -1.40
N LEU A 89 18.02 -1.20 -0.53
CA LEU A 89 16.65 -1.66 -0.33
C LEU A 89 15.91 -1.82 -1.68
N GLY A 90 16.06 -0.84 -2.58
CA GLY A 90 15.43 -0.87 -3.90
C GLY A 90 15.95 -1.97 -4.83
N GLU A 91 17.23 -2.34 -4.77
CA GLU A 91 17.77 -3.46 -5.56
C GLU A 91 17.19 -4.79 -5.07
N MET A 92 17.07 -4.97 -3.75
CA MET A 92 16.46 -6.17 -3.16
C MET A 92 14.97 -6.28 -3.51
N GLU A 93 14.22 -5.18 -3.44
CA GLU A 93 12.81 -5.14 -3.88
C GLU A 93 12.67 -5.51 -5.36
N GLN A 94 13.58 -5.03 -6.20
CA GLN A 94 13.55 -5.32 -7.63
C GLN A 94 13.84 -6.81 -7.91
N GLU A 95 14.83 -7.41 -7.24
CA GLU A 95 15.12 -8.84 -7.35
C GLU A 95 13.94 -9.70 -6.87
N PHE A 96 13.30 -9.30 -5.75
CA PHE A 96 12.10 -9.97 -5.24
C PHE A 96 10.94 -9.95 -6.23
N LEU A 97 10.60 -8.77 -6.75
CA LEU A 97 9.51 -8.60 -7.71
C LEU A 97 9.80 -9.33 -9.03
N GLN A 98 11.05 -9.30 -9.49
CA GLN A 98 11.48 -10.01 -10.68
C GLN A 98 11.36 -11.53 -10.51
N ALA A 99 11.75 -12.07 -9.34
CA ALA A 99 11.63 -13.48 -9.02
C ALA A 99 10.16 -13.92 -9.00
N LEU A 100 9.29 -13.16 -8.32
CA LEU A 100 7.85 -13.42 -8.31
C LEU A 100 7.25 -13.38 -9.71
N GLN A 101 7.58 -12.36 -10.51
CA GLN A 101 7.08 -12.23 -11.86
C GLN A 101 7.52 -13.42 -12.73
N ALA A 102 8.79 -13.80 -12.71
CA ALA A 102 9.29 -14.91 -13.51
C ALA A 102 8.71 -16.26 -13.08
N PHE A 103 8.47 -16.45 -11.78
CA PHE A 103 7.86 -17.67 -11.26
C PHE A 103 6.40 -17.81 -11.71
N TYR A 104 5.60 -16.76 -11.54
CA TYR A 104 4.16 -16.82 -11.85
C TYR A 104 3.83 -16.71 -13.34
N TYR A 105 4.60 -15.92 -14.10
CA TYR A 105 4.30 -15.66 -15.52
C TYR A 105 5.18 -16.46 -16.47
N ASP A 106 6.50 -16.51 -16.22
CA ASP A 106 7.45 -17.17 -17.12
C ASP A 106 7.70 -18.64 -16.79
N GLN A 107 7.18 -19.13 -15.64
CA GLN A 107 7.43 -20.47 -15.08
C GLN A 107 8.93 -20.79 -14.96
N LYS A 108 9.74 -19.76 -14.71
CA LYS A 108 11.20 -19.86 -14.57
C LYS A 108 11.61 -19.43 -13.18
N ALA A 109 12.32 -20.28 -12.47
CA ALA A 109 12.98 -19.94 -11.22
C ALA A 109 14.30 -19.21 -11.55
N ILE A 110 14.33 -17.88 -11.38
CA ILE A 110 15.55 -17.07 -11.54
C ILE A 110 16.52 -17.31 -10.37
N MET A 111 15.99 -17.57 -9.19
CA MET A 111 16.73 -17.83 -7.94
C MET A 111 16.23 -19.12 -7.28
N SER A 112 17.04 -19.69 -6.39
CA SER A 112 16.65 -20.85 -5.58
C SER A 112 15.68 -20.45 -4.47
N ASN A 113 14.94 -21.42 -3.92
CA ASN A 113 13.98 -21.17 -2.84
C ASN A 113 14.66 -20.62 -1.57
N GLU A 114 15.87 -21.09 -1.26
CA GLU A 114 16.63 -20.62 -0.09
C GLU A 114 17.08 -19.16 -0.26
N GLU A 115 17.57 -18.80 -1.45
CA GLU A 115 17.92 -17.41 -1.77
C GLU A 115 16.69 -16.49 -1.72
N PHE A 116 15.54 -16.97 -2.19
CA PHE A 116 14.30 -16.23 -2.15
C PHE A 116 13.80 -16.00 -0.71
N ASP A 117 13.85 -17.02 0.14
CA ASP A 117 13.43 -16.92 1.53
C ASP A 117 14.36 -16.00 2.34
N ASN A 118 15.68 -16.07 2.11
CA ASN A 118 16.66 -15.15 2.70
C ASN A 118 16.37 -13.70 2.29
N LEU A 119 16.15 -13.45 1.00
CA LEU A 119 15.88 -12.12 0.47
C LEU A 119 14.55 -11.56 1.00
N LYS A 120 13.54 -12.41 1.16
CA LYS A 120 12.27 -12.06 1.80
C LYS A 120 12.46 -11.67 3.26
N GLU A 121 13.23 -12.44 4.03
CA GLU A 121 13.52 -12.10 5.43
C GLU A 121 14.25 -10.76 5.53
N GLU A 122 15.27 -10.53 4.69
CA GLU A 122 15.99 -9.25 4.65
C GLU A 122 15.06 -8.07 4.34
N LEU A 123 14.16 -8.21 3.37
CA LEU A 123 13.15 -7.19 3.07
C LEU A 123 12.16 -6.97 4.22
N MET A 124 11.81 -8.02 4.98
CA MET A 124 10.99 -7.90 6.19
C MET A 124 11.73 -7.14 7.30
N TRP A 125 13.01 -7.41 7.50
CA TRP A 125 13.83 -6.73 8.52
C TRP A 125 14.08 -5.25 8.20
N GLU A 126 14.32 -4.92 6.93
CA GLU A 126 14.48 -3.54 6.46
C GLU A 126 13.15 -2.76 6.37
N GLY A 127 12.01 -3.44 6.55
CA GLY A 127 10.69 -2.82 6.51
C GLY A 127 10.25 -2.40 5.11
N SER A 128 10.62 -3.18 4.09
CA SER A 128 10.17 -2.94 2.71
C SER A 128 8.64 -2.98 2.62
N SER A 129 8.08 -1.95 1.97
CA SER A 129 6.64 -1.82 1.72
C SER A 129 6.08 -2.94 0.84
N VAL A 130 6.92 -3.58 0.03
CA VAL A 130 6.52 -4.64 -0.90
C VAL A 130 6.22 -5.94 -0.16
N VAL A 131 6.98 -6.24 0.90
CA VAL A 131 6.84 -7.50 1.66
C VAL A 131 5.93 -7.33 2.87
N MET A 132 5.95 -6.15 3.50
CA MET A 132 5.17 -5.83 4.70
C MET A 132 3.74 -5.36 4.37
N LEU A 133 3.09 -6.04 3.43
CA LEU A 133 1.69 -5.77 3.08
C LEU A 133 0.76 -6.43 4.08
N SER A 134 -0.28 -5.71 4.51
CA SER A 134 -1.36 -6.30 5.28
C SER A 134 -2.15 -7.32 4.43
N PRO A 135 -2.81 -8.32 5.06
CA PRO A 135 -3.58 -9.33 4.32
C PRO A 135 -4.65 -8.72 3.39
N ASP A 136 -5.26 -7.61 3.79
CA ASP A 136 -6.28 -6.91 2.97
C ASP A 136 -5.64 -6.18 1.78
N GLU A 137 -4.43 -5.60 1.91
CA GLU A 137 -3.68 -5.01 0.79
C GLU A 137 -3.21 -6.07 -0.20
N GLN A 138 -2.71 -7.21 0.28
CA GLN A 138 -2.32 -8.34 -0.57
C GLN A 138 -3.51 -8.83 -1.38
N ARG A 139 -4.68 -8.96 -0.74
CA ARG A 139 -5.92 -9.38 -1.40
C ARG A 139 -6.37 -8.39 -2.47
N LEU A 140 -6.21 -7.08 -2.25
CA LEU A 140 -6.49 -6.06 -3.25
C LEU A 140 -5.54 -6.16 -4.45
N LEU A 141 -4.25 -6.37 -4.22
CA LEU A 141 -3.27 -6.55 -5.29
C LEU A 141 -3.54 -7.82 -6.10
N GLU A 142 -3.79 -8.95 -5.43
CA GLU A 142 -4.16 -10.23 -6.06
C GLU A 142 -5.42 -10.08 -6.91
N ALA A 143 -6.45 -9.41 -6.39
CA ALA A 143 -7.67 -9.16 -7.13
C ALA A 143 -7.45 -8.30 -8.37
N SER A 144 -6.62 -7.25 -8.24
CA SER A 144 -6.32 -6.36 -9.36
C SER A 144 -5.52 -7.05 -10.46
N MET A 145 -4.53 -7.88 -10.10
CA MET A 145 -3.75 -8.64 -11.08
C MET A 145 -4.61 -9.72 -11.74
N ALA A 146 -5.47 -10.40 -10.98
CA ALA A 146 -6.32 -11.47 -11.49
C ALA A 146 -7.41 -10.92 -12.42
N TYR A 147 -7.98 -9.75 -12.09
CA TYR A 147 -8.88 -9.01 -12.97
C TYR A 147 -8.18 -8.59 -14.28
N ALA A 148 -6.95 -8.07 -14.21
CA ALA A 148 -6.16 -7.74 -15.40
C ALA A 148 -5.82 -8.97 -16.25
N ALA A 149 -5.60 -10.12 -15.61
CA ALA A 149 -5.40 -11.42 -16.27
C ALA A 149 -6.70 -12.03 -16.83
N GLY A 150 -7.87 -11.43 -16.56
CA GLY A 150 -9.17 -11.88 -17.04
C GLY A 150 -9.85 -12.96 -16.17
N ASN A 151 -9.28 -13.30 -15.01
CA ASN A 151 -9.80 -14.28 -14.06
C ASN A 151 -10.19 -13.57 -12.74
N PRO A 152 -11.39 -12.96 -12.64
CA PRO A 152 -11.79 -12.27 -11.41
C PRO A 152 -11.99 -13.27 -10.26
N ILE A 153 -11.23 -13.10 -9.16
CA ILE A 153 -11.31 -13.93 -7.94
C ILE A 153 -12.40 -13.49 -6.96
N MET A 154 -12.86 -12.24 -7.06
CA MET A 154 -13.89 -11.65 -6.20
C MET A 154 -14.87 -10.82 -7.03
N SER A 155 -16.05 -10.57 -6.46
CA SER A 155 -17.08 -9.74 -7.09
C SER A 155 -16.73 -8.24 -7.01
N ASP A 156 -17.29 -7.43 -7.93
CA ASP A 156 -17.06 -5.98 -7.96
C ASP A 156 -17.47 -5.30 -6.64
N ALA A 157 -18.55 -5.76 -6.01
CA ALA A 157 -19.02 -5.23 -4.73
C ALA A 157 -18.04 -5.52 -3.58
N GLU A 158 -17.51 -6.75 -3.53
CA GLU A 158 -16.49 -7.11 -2.53
C GLU A 158 -15.20 -6.32 -2.73
N PHE A 159 -14.81 -6.06 -3.98
CA PHE A 159 -13.63 -5.27 -4.29
C PHE A 159 -13.78 -3.80 -3.87
N ASP A 160 -14.97 -3.22 -4.08
CA ASP A 160 -15.28 -1.86 -3.63
C ASP A 160 -15.30 -1.74 -2.10
N ASP A 161 -15.84 -2.73 -1.40
CA ASP A 161 -15.85 -2.77 0.07
C ASP A 161 -14.43 -2.90 0.66
N LEU A 162 -13.59 -3.73 0.04
CA LEU A 162 -12.18 -3.87 0.43
C LEU A 162 -11.42 -2.56 0.22
N LYS A 163 -11.61 -1.90 -0.92
CA LYS A 163 -11.05 -0.56 -1.17
C LYS A 163 -11.50 0.45 -0.14
N LEU A 164 -12.79 0.46 0.21
CA LEU A 164 -13.34 1.39 1.18
C LEU A 164 -12.76 1.15 2.58
N ARG A 165 -12.55 -0.11 2.98
CA ARG A 165 -11.87 -0.45 4.23
C ARG A 165 -10.43 0.05 4.24
N LEU A 166 -9.66 -0.25 3.20
CA LEU A 166 -8.27 0.16 3.07
C LEU A 166 -8.09 1.70 3.05
N LYS A 167 -9.07 2.44 2.51
CA LYS A 167 -9.13 3.91 2.61
C LYS A 167 -9.40 4.42 4.03
N LYS A 168 -10.18 3.69 4.82
CA LYS A 168 -10.43 4.03 6.24
C LYS A 168 -9.20 3.75 7.10
N ASP A 169 -8.51 2.65 6.82
CA ASP A 169 -7.30 2.25 7.54
C ASP A 169 -6.09 3.14 7.19
N GLY A 170 -6.15 3.85 6.04
CA GLY A 170 -5.12 4.79 5.62
C GLY A 170 -3.94 4.13 4.91
N SER A 171 -4.17 3.00 4.26
CA SER A 171 -3.17 2.33 3.41
C SER A 171 -2.68 3.24 2.28
N ASP A 172 -1.36 3.34 2.11
CA ASP A 172 -0.73 4.20 1.09
C ASP A 172 -0.98 3.68 -0.34
N ILE A 173 -1.19 2.36 -0.48
CA ILE A 173 -1.40 1.68 -1.77
C ILE A 173 -2.71 2.08 -2.43
N VAL A 174 -3.73 2.42 -1.64
CA VAL A 174 -5.05 2.79 -2.15
C VAL A 174 -5.20 4.30 -2.31
N THR A 175 -4.33 5.10 -1.68
CA THR A 175 -4.35 6.55 -1.86
C THR A 175 -3.82 6.94 -3.21
N GLU A 176 -4.72 7.32 -4.12
CA GLU A 176 -4.34 7.80 -5.44
C GLU A 176 -4.45 9.33 -5.53
N GLY A 177 -3.63 9.91 -6.40
CA GLY A 177 -3.74 11.32 -6.79
C GLY A 177 -5.03 11.63 -7.56
N PRO A 178 -5.21 12.87 -8.06
CA PRO A 178 -6.42 13.25 -8.77
C PRO A 178 -6.61 12.43 -10.05
N ARG A 179 -7.73 11.71 -10.14
CA ARG A 179 -8.10 10.89 -11.30
C ARG A 179 -9.31 11.49 -12.01
N CYS A 180 -9.24 11.52 -13.34
CA CYS A 180 -10.38 11.84 -14.18
C CYS A 180 -10.98 10.55 -14.71
N SER A 181 -12.23 10.25 -14.34
CA SER A 181 -12.94 9.12 -14.93
C SER A 181 -13.67 9.58 -16.18
N LEU A 182 -13.24 9.08 -17.34
CA LEU A 182 -13.86 9.41 -18.63
C LEU A 182 -15.33 8.98 -18.70
N ARG A 183 -15.67 7.84 -18.07
CA ARG A 183 -17.02 7.28 -18.02
C ARG A 183 -17.99 8.17 -17.25
N SER A 184 -17.59 8.69 -16.09
CA SER A 184 -18.48 9.51 -15.25
C SER A 184 -18.35 11.02 -15.52
N ARG A 185 -17.35 11.43 -16.32
CA ARG A 185 -16.97 12.84 -16.58
C ARG A 185 -16.73 13.64 -15.28
N LYS A 186 -16.36 12.95 -14.20
CA LYS A 186 -16.02 13.55 -12.90
C LYS A 186 -14.54 13.37 -12.61
N VAL A 187 -13.96 14.43 -12.07
CA VAL A 187 -12.62 14.40 -11.48
C VAL A 187 -12.78 14.23 -9.98
N TYR A 188 -12.12 13.21 -9.44
CA TYR A 188 -12.10 12.94 -8.01
C TYR A 188 -10.68 12.77 -7.50
N SER A 189 -10.47 13.06 -6.22
CA SER A 189 -9.23 12.77 -5.50
C SER A 189 -9.55 12.09 -4.18
N ASP A 190 -8.67 11.20 -3.73
CA ASP A 190 -8.83 10.50 -2.47
C ASP A 190 -8.51 11.41 -1.28
N LEU A 191 -9.16 11.15 -0.15
CA LEU A 191 -8.87 11.79 1.13
C LEU A 191 -8.18 10.82 2.07
N SER A 192 -7.18 11.36 2.76
CA SER A 192 -6.55 10.71 3.89
C SER A 192 -6.93 11.42 5.19
N VAL A 193 -6.83 10.69 6.29
CA VAL A 193 -7.10 11.23 7.63
C VAL A 193 -5.87 12.02 8.11
N ASP A 194 -6.10 13.21 8.66
CA ASP A 194 -5.03 14.01 9.27
C ASP A 194 -4.96 13.74 10.78
N TYR A 195 -4.26 12.66 11.14
CA TYR A 195 -4.08 12.26 12.54
C TYR A 195 -3.38 13.35 13.38
N LEU A 196 -2.46 14.10 12.79
CA LEU A 196 -1.73 15.15 13.49
C LEU A 196 -2.68 16.26 13.92
N LYS A 197 -3.50 16.78 13.00
CA LYS A 197 -4.47 17.83 13.36
C LYS A 197 -5.55 17.32 14.30
N MET A 198 -5.95 16.06 14.18
CA MET A 198 -6.86 15.41 15.13
C MET A 198 -6.27 15.35 16.55
N PHE A 199 -4.98 15.03 16.68
CA PHE A 199 -4.29 15.04 17.96
C PHE A 199 -4.15 16.46 18.53
N LEU A 200 -3.75 17.44 17.71
CA LEU A 200 -3.61 18.84 18.13
C LEU A 200 -4.91 19.43 18.65
N LEU A 201 -6.07 18.96 18.17
CA LEU A 201 -7.36 19.41 18.65
C LEU A 201 -7.61 19.06 20.14
N ASN A 202 -6.99 18.00 20.65
CA ASN A 202 -7.11 17.56 22.04
C ASN A 202 -6.08 18.21 22.99
N VAL A 203 -5.07 18.88 22.44
CA VAL A 203 -3.99 19.49 23.23
C VAL A 203 -4.52 20.57 24.19
N PRO A 204 -5.37 21.53 23.75
CA PRO A 204 -5.88 22.56 24.67
C PRO A 204 -6.67 22.00 25.85
N ALA A 205 -7.50 20.98 25.62
CA ALA A 205 -8.27 20.32 26.69
C ALA A 205 -7.34 19.61 27.68
N THR A 206 -6.29 18.95 27.18
CA THR A 206 -5.26 18.32 28.01
C THR A 206 -4.52 19.35 28.87
N THR A 207 -4.17 20.51 28.31
CA THR A 207 -3.54 21.61 29.07
C THR A 207 -4.44 22.13 30.19
N LEU A 208 -5.75 22.27 29.94
CA LEU A 208 -6.72 22.67 30.96
C LEU A 208 -6.88 21.60 32.06
N ALA A 209 -6.96 20.33 31.69
CA ALA A 209 -7.06 19.23 32.66
C ALA A 209 -5.82 19.11 33.54
N LEU A 210 -4.62 19.26 32.96
CA LEU A 210 -3.37 19.31 33.70
C LEU A 210 -3.33 20.51 34.65
N GLY A 211 -3.70 21.70 34.18
CA GLY A 211 -3.79 22.89 35.02
C GLY A 211 -4.73 22.66 36.21
N LEU A 212 -5.93 22.16 35.96
CA LEU A 212 -6.92 21.86 37.01
C LEU A 212 -6.41 20.81 38.01
N PHE A 213 -5.70 19.79 37.55
CA PHE A 213 -5.07 18.79 38.41
C PHE A 213 -4.03 19.45 39.35
N PHE A 214 -3.09 20.23 38.82
CA PHE A 214 -2.11 20.97 39.64
C PHE A 214 -2.76 21.98 40.60
N PHE A 215 -3.82 22.66 40.19
CA PHE A 215 -4.57 23.56 41.08
C PHE A 215 -5.25 22.83 42.22
N ILE A 216 -5.79 21.63 41.97
CA ILE A 216 -6.38 20.80 43.02
C ILE A 216 -5.30 20.27 43.95
N ASP A 217 -4.15 19.86 43.44
CA ASP A 217 -3.03 19.40 44.26
C ASP A 217 -2.54 20.50 45.23
N GLU A 218 -2.45 21.75 44.74
CA GLU A 218 -2.07 22.88 45.58
C GLU A 218 -3.17 23.26 46.60
N LEU A 219 -4.45 23.15 46.23
CA LEU A 219 -5.57 23.46 47.14
C LEU A 219 -5.82 22.36 48.18
N THR A 220 -5.71 21.10 47.78
CA THR A 220 -5.95 19.94 48.65
C THR A 220 -4.78 19.65 49.56
N GLY A 221 -3.62 20.30 49.32
CA GLY A 221 -2.45 20.16 50.18
C GLY A 221 -2.01 18.70 50.30
N PHE A 222 -2.27 17.88 49.26
CA PHE A 222 -1.60 16.60 49.14
C PHE A 222 -0.11 16.92 49.11
N GLU A 223 0.56 16.75 50.25
CA GLU A 223 1.98 16.93 50.43
C GLU A 223 2.71 15.95 49.50
N ILE A 224 2.90 16.32 48.24
CA ILE A 224 3.83 15.66 47.35
C ILE A 224 5.13 16.47 47.42
N ASN A 225 5.81 16.36 48.55
CA ASN A 225 7.23 16.09 48.39
C ASN A 225 7.27 14.72 47.68
N ILE A 226 7.56 14.71 46.37
CA ILE A 226 7.86 13.51 45.55
C ILE A 226 8.91 12.60 46.25
N PHE A 227 9.56 13.11 47.29
CA PHE A 227 10.63 12.53 48.08
C PHE A 227 10.21 11.77 49.37
N GLN A 228 8.95 11.83 49.84
CA GLN A 228 8.56 11.25 51.15
C GLN A 228 7.58 10.06 51.08
N LEU A 229 7.06 9.72 49.89
CA LEU A 229 6.31 8.47 49.72
C LEU A 229 7.32 7.35 49.42
N PRO A 230 7.42 6.29 50.24
CA PRO A 230 8.45 5.27 50.04
C PRO A 230 8.32 4.68 48.63
N GLU A 231 9.43 4.67 47.89
CA GLU A 231 9.53 3.98 46.60
C GLU A 231 9.07 2.53 46.83
N PRO A 232 7.97 2.03 46.19
CA PRO A 232 7.48 2.34 44.83
C PRO A 232 6.11 3.06 44.73
N PHE A 233 5.51 3.52 45.83
CA PHE A 233 4.10 3.95 45.82
C PHE A 233 3.83 5.24 45.04
N GLY A 234 4.80 6.16 44.97
CA GLY A 234 4.66 7.42 44.22
C GLY A 234 4.58 7.19 42.71
N PHE A 235 5.42 6.31 42.17
CA PHE A 235 5.37 5.91 40.76
C PHE A 235 4.02 5.26 40.42
N ILE A 236 3.56 4.36 41.28
CA ILE A 236 2.29 3.65 41.09
C ILE A 236 1.12 4.65 41.10
N PHE A 237 1.09 5.58 42.06
CA PHE A 237 0.02 6.58 42.11
C PHE A 237 0.00 7.49 40.88
N THR A 238 1.15 7.97 40.42
CA THR A 238 1.19 8.86 39.25
C THR A 238 0.73 8.16 37.97
N TRP A 239 1.16 6.92 37.75
CA TRP A 239 0.83 6.18 36.52
C TRP A 239 -0.56 5.54 36.55
N PHE A 240 -1.02 5.06 37.71
CA PHE A 240 -2.29 4.32 37.83
C PHE A 240 -3.45 5.14 38.40
N ALA A 241 -3.20 6.27 39.06
CA ALA A 241 -4.26 7.15 39.56
C ALA A 241 -4.25 8.52 38.87
N ALA A 242 -3.12 9.25 38.90
CA ALA A 242 -3.06 10.61 38.38
C ALA A 242 -3.21 10.66 36.84
N LEU A 243 -2.36 9.93 36.10
CA LEU A 243 -2.42 9.88 34.64
C LEU A 243 -3.79 9.45 34.07
N PRO A 244 -4.40 8.34 34.51
CA PRO A 244 -5.72 7.95 33.99
C PRO A 244 -6.81 8.93 34.41
N LEU A 245 -6.73 9.56 35.59
CA LEU A 245 -7.68 10.61 35.99
C LEU A 245 -7.56 11.85 35.09
N ILE A 246 -6.34 12.32 34.81
CA ILE A 246 -6.09 13.45 33.92
C ILE A 246 -6.59 13.14 32.51
N LEU A 247 -6.29 11.95 31.98
CA LEU A 247 -6.76 11.54 30.66
C LEU A 247 -8.28 11.40 30.61
N PHE A 248 -8.91 10.87 31.67
CA PHE A 248 -10.36 10.77 31.77
C PHE A 248 -11.04 12.15 31.80
N ILE A 249 -10.50 13.09 32.58
CA ILE A 249 -10.99 14.47 32.63
C ILE A 249 -10.78 15.16 31.28
N ALA A 250 -9.60 15.03 30.69
CA ALA A 250 -9.30 15.60 29.38
C ALA A 250 -10.24 15.04 28.30
N GLN A 251 -10.43 13.72 28.24
CA GLN A 251 -11.36 13.08 27.30
C GLN A 251 -12.82 13.49 27.55
N SER A 252 -13.23 13.65 28.81
CA SER A 252 -14.58 14.09 29.16
C SER A 252 -14.86 15.52 28.69
N ILE A 253 -13.89 16.42 28.89
CA ILE A 253 -13.96 17.81 28.40
C ILE A 253 -13.99 17.82 26.86
N THR A 254 -13.11 17.04 26.23
CA THR A 254 -13.03 16.96 24.76
C THR A 254 -14.33 16.42 24.16
N ASN A 255 -14.90 15.34 24.70
CA ASN A 255 -16.16 14.76 24.22
C ASN A 255 -17.37 15.69 24.45
N ALA A 256 -17.30 16.58 25.44
CA ALA A 256 -18.33 17.59 25.68
C ALA A 256 -18.27 18.74 24.67
N ILE A 257 -17.07 19.15 24.25
CA ILE A 257 -16.84 20.32 23.38
C ILE A 257 -16.84 19.93 21.90
N VAL A 258 -16.21 18.81 21.56
CA VAL A 258 -16.01 18.32 20.19
C VAL A 258 -16.53 16.89 20.08
N LYS A 259 -17.59 16.68 19.29
CA LYS A 259 -18.12 15.34 19.01
C LYS A 259 -17.75 14.90 17.61
N ASP A 260 -17.34 13.64 17.49
CA ASP A 260 -17.05 12.94 16.24
C ASP A 260 -16.18 13.77 15.28
N PHE A 261 -15.00 14.20 15.76
CA PHE A 261 -14.07 14.97 14.94
C PHE A 261 -13.35 14.07 13.95
N LEU A 262 -13.45 14.44 12.68
CA LEU A 262 -12.80 13.76 11.59
C LEU A 262 -12.27 14.82 10.64
N ILE A 263 -10.94 14.93 10.60
CA ILE A 263 -10.26 15.89 9.74
C ILE A 263 -9.72 15.13 8.55
N LEU A 264 -10.20 15.52 7.37
CA LEU A 264 -9.76 14.95 6.12
C LEU A 264 -8.87 15.92 5.36
N LYS A 265 -7.71 15.42 4.94
CA LYS A 265 -6.77 16.10 4.05
C LYS A 265 -6.85 15.47 2.67
N GLY A 266 -6.73 16.28 1.62
CA GLY A 266 -6.66 15.77 0.27
C GLY A 266 -6.19 16.82 -0.74
N PRO A 267 -5.56 16.39 -1.84
CA PRO A 267 -5.15 17.28 -2.91
C PRO A 267 -6.36 17.76 -3.71
N CYS A 268 -6.37 19.04 -4.09
CA CYS A 268 -7.39 19.60 -4.97
C CYS A 268 -7.30 18.97 -6.36
N PRO A 269 -8.42 18.50 -6.97
CA PRO A 269 -8.41 17.92 -8.31
C PRO A 269 -8.02 18.88 -9.44
N ASN A 270 -8.04 20.20 -9.20
CA ASN A 270 -7.67 21.21 -10.19
C ASN A 270 -6.20 21.64 -10.07
N CYS A 271 -5.74 22.02 -8.87
CA CYS A 271 -4.41 22.60 -8.67
C CYS A 271 -3.42 21.71 -7.90
N GLY A 272 -3.86 20.55 -7.40
CA GLY A 272 -3.03 19.64 -6.59
C GLY A 272 -2.68 20.15 -5.20
N ALA A 273 -3.06 21.38 -4.83
CA ALA A 273 -2.78 21.93 -3.51
C ALA A 273 -3.57 21.17 -2.42
N GLU A 274 -2.93 20.95 -1.27
CA GLU A 274 -3.56 20.31 -0.13
C GLU A 274 -4.63 21.22 0.48
N ASN A 275 -5.83 20.69 0.65
CA ASN A 275 -6.91 21.37 1.35
C ASN A 275 -7.46 20.45 2.44
N LEU A 276 -7.92 21.07 3.51
CA LEU A 276 -8.44 20.40 4.70
C LEU A 276 -9.92 20.67 4.85
N SER A 277 -10.65 19.65 5.30
CA SER A 277 -12.04 19.77 5.69
C SER A 277 -12.23 19.18 7.08
N PHE A 278 -13.01 19.87 7.90
CA PHE A 278 -13.36 19.44 9.24
C PHE A 278 -14.78 18.91 9.24
N PHE A 279 -14.93 17.64 9.62
CA PHE A 279 -16.19 17.02 9.97
C PHE A 279 -16.29 16.90 11.48
N GLY A 280 -17.41 17.28 12.05
CA GLY A 280 -17.66 17.17 13.48
C GLY A 280 -18.52 18.30 14.03
N THR A 281 -18.87 18.20 15.31
CA THR A 281 -19.65 19.23 16.00
C THR A 281 -18.78 19.98 16.99
N ILE A 282 -18.72 21.30 16.86
CA ILE A 282 -18.02 22.18 17.81
C ILE A 282 -19.09 22.93 18.60
N LEU A 283 -19.14 22.73 19.92
CA LEU A 283 -19.95 23.53 20.86
C LEU A 283 -21.43 23.75 20.44
N SER A 284 -22.07 22.76 19.79
CA SER A 284 -23.43 22.72 19.22
C SER A 284 -23.61 23.02 17.73
N VAL A 285 -22.62 23.58 17.05
CA VAL A 285 -22.68 23.81 15.60
C VAL A 285 -22.09 22.59 14.88
N SER A 286 -22.93 21.85 14.15
CA SER A 286 -22.48 20.74 13.33
C SER A 286 -21.84 21.27 12.05
N SER A 287 -20.53 21.04 11.91
CA SER A 287 -19.78 21.36 10.70
C SER A 287 -19.88 20.20 9.72
N GLY A 288 -21.00 20.17 8.99
CA GLY A 288 -21.25 19.24 7.88
C GLY A 288 -21.43 17.79 8.30
N GLY A 289 -22.55 17.20 7.89
CA GLY A 289 -22.82 15.78 8.09
C GLY A 289 -21.92 14.90 7.21
N GLU A 290 -22.52 14.23 6.24
CA GLU A 290 -21.76 13.32 5.36
C GLU A 290 -21.00 14.06 4.25
N ILE A 291 -21.48 15.25 3.89
CA ILE A 291 -20.99 16.01 2.75
C ILE A 291 -20.66 17.45 3.19
N ASN A 292 -19.47 17.92 2.85
CA ASN A 292 -19.00 19.27 3.11
C ASN A 292 -18.57 19.99 1.83
N LYS A 293 -19.01 21.24 1.67
CA LYS A 293 -18.63 22.09 0.53
C LYS A 293 -17.54 23.07 0.97
N VAL A 294 -16.34 22.92 0.42
CA VAL A 294 -15.17 23.73 0.78
C VAL A 294 -14.57 24.31 -0.48
N LYS A 295 -14.14 25.58 -0.42
CA LYS A 295 -13.42 26.23 -1.52
C LYS A 295 -11.93 26.00 -1.36
N CYS A 296 -11.25 25.70 -2.47
CA CYS A 296 -9.80 25.58 -2.47
C CYS A 296 -9.13 26.91 -2.12
N ALA A 297 -8.10 26.90 -1.26
CA ALA A 297 -7.37 28.10 -0.87
C ALA A 297 -6.60 28.74 -2.04
N ASN A 298 -6.13 27.95 -3.00
CA ASN A 298 -5.29 28.43 -4.11
C ASN A 298 -6.09 28.75 -5.38
N CYS A 299 -7.01 27.86 -5.79
CA CYS A 299 -7.74 28.00 -7.05
C CYS A 299 -9.22 28.42 -6.87
N SER A 300 -9.69 28.59 -5.64
CA SER A 300 -11.07 29.01 -5.28
C SER A 300 -12.21 28.11 -5.78
N THR A 301 -11.89 26.97 -6.42
CA THR A 301 -12.90 26.02 -6.90
C THR A 301 -13.66 25.43 -5.73
N GLU A 302 -14.99 25.38 -5.85
CA GLU A 302 -15.85 24.67 -4.91
C GLU A 302 -15.61 23.17 -5.07
N MET A 303 -15.37 22.50 -3.95
CA MET A 303 -15.12 21.07 -3.88
C MET A 303 -16.07 20.46 -2.85
N VAL A 304 -16.56 19.27 -3.16
CA VAL A 304 -17.48 18.51 -2.33
C VAL A 304 -16.70 17.36 -1.71
N TYR A 305 -16.58 17.39 -0.39
CA TYR A 305 -15.92 16.40 0.43
C TYR A 305 -16.95 15.39 0.94
N ASP A 306 -16.75 14.11 0.67
CA ASP A 306 -17.57 13.02 1.21
C ASP A 306 -16.80 12.26 2.29
N SER A 307 -17.36 12.23 3.51
CA SER A 307 -16.72 11.59 4.66
C SER A 307 -16.78 10.06 4.62
N LYS A 308 -17.82 9.47 4.01
CA LYS A 308 -18.03 8.02 3.94
C LYS A 308 -17.18 7.37 2.87
N SER A 309 -17.17 7.96 1.68
CA SER A 309 -16.46 7.41 0.53
C SER A 309 -14.98 7.85 0.48
N ARG A 310 -14.56 8.78 1.35
CA ARG A 310 -13.21 9.38 1.37
C ARG A 310 -12.82 9.93 -0.01
N LEU A 311 -13.76 10.57 -0.69
CA LEU A 311 -13.56 11.17 -2.02
C LEU A 311 -13.89 12.68 -2.05
N ILE A 312 -13.06 13.45 -2.73
CA ILE A 312 -13.32 14.84 -3.11
C ILE A 312 -13.86 14.80 -4.53
N THR A 313 -14.97 15.48 -4.77
CA THR A 313 -15.54 15.64 -6.11
C THR A 313 -15.72 17.11 -6.44
N LEU A 314 -15.56 17.48 -7.70
CA LEU A 314 -16.01 18.78 -8.17
C LEU A 314 -17.52 18.76 -8.38
N PRO A 315 -18.27 19.79 -7.96
CA PRO A 315 -19.67 19.90 -8.31
C PRO A 315 -19.80 19.92 -9.83
N GLU A 316 -20.78 19.17 -10.36
CA GLU A 316 -21.08 19.22 -11.79
C GLU A 316 -21.42 20.68 -12.16
N PRO A 317 -20.89 21.22 -13.27
CA PRO A 317 -21.35 22.50 -13.77
C PRO A 317 -22.85 22.37 -14.05
N SER A 318 -23.66 23.17 -13.37
CA SER A 318 -25.08 23.31 -13.69
C SER A 318 -25.19 23.72 -15.16
N GLN A 319 -25.67 22.80 -15.99
CA GLN A 319 -25.86 23.01 -17.42
C GLN A 319 -26.99 23.99 -17.69
#